data_AF-A0A0R3RBV3-F1
#
_entry.id   AF-A0A0R3RBV3-F1
#
_cell.length_a   1.000
_cell.length_b   1.000
_cell.length_c   1.000
_cell.angle_alpha   90.00
_cell.angle_beta   90.00
_cell.angle_gamma   90.00
#
_symmetry.space_group_name_H-M   'P 1'
#
loop_
_entity.id
_entity.type
_entity.pdbx_description
1 polymer ?
#
loop_
_entity_poly.entity_id
_entity_poly.type
_entity_poly.pdbx_seq_one_letter_code
_entity_poly.pdbx_strand_id
1 'polypeptide(L)'
;MATFDFFRLYIYKDYCVLPYVSHSDMESNMNIFERITLVLQISYSYLNDNILEQLESWDGPVTFMVAIPSVQVYKTIENIKKTLSHFPSHVLYKLSAHVLFRSKYGCKKDVIDKLNETNSGWRYPINVARNVARMFVKSKYILISDSEFIFPEKFESRMCALAQNQLTRNPKTALVVRIFEVNDTIKQ
;
A
#
# COMPACT_ATOMS: atom_id res chain seq x y z
N MET A 1 -13.42 21.72 8.36
CA MET A 1 -13.01 21.73 6.94
C MET A 1 -11.52 21.41 6.92
N ALA A 2 -11.15 20.14 6.69
CA ALA A 2 -9.75 19.73 6.69
C ALA A 2 -9.05 20.30 5.45
N THR A 3 -8.03 21.13 5.66
CA THR A 3 -7.23 21.70 4.57
C THR A 3 -6.45 20.59 3.88
N PHE A 4 -6.76 20.37 2.60
CA PHE A 4 -6.04 19.42 1.77
C PHE A 4 -4.68 20.01 1.41
N ASP A 5 -3.58 19.41 1.88
CA ASP A 5 -2.23 19.90 1.60
C ASP A 5 -1.77 19.43 0.21
N PHE A 6 -2.07 20.23 -0.82
CA PHE A 6 -1.63 20.01 -2.19
C PHE A 6 -0.11 20.07 -2.37
N PHE A 7 0.63 20.63 -1.42
CA PHE A 7 2.07 20.84 -1.55
C PHE A 7 2.87 19.52 -1.44
N ARG A 8 2.21 18.39 -1.21
CA ARG A 8 2.86 17.06 -1.04
C ARG A 8 2.58 16.07 -2.15
N LEU A 9 1.98 16.48 -3.27
CA LEU A 9 1.76 15.57 -4.40
C LEU A 9 3.05 15.37 -5.21
N TYR A 10 3.36 14.12 -5.51
CA TYR A 10 4.49 13.73 -6.35
C TYR A 10 3.98 13.30 -7.73
N ILE A 11 4.73 13.66 -8.76
CA ILE A 11 4.44 13.23 -10.14
C ILE A 11 5.22 11.96 -10.43
N TYR A 12 4.54 10.92 -10.90
CA TYR A 12 5.15 9.70 -11.44
C TYR A 12 4.53 9.41 -12.81
N LYS A 13 5.26 9.73 -13.90
CA LYS A 13 4.72 9.67 -15.27
C LYS A 13 3.41 10.49 -15.34
N ASP A 14 2.34 9.91 -15.89
CA ASP A 14 1.00 10.52 -15.97
C ASP A 14 0.18 10.38 -14.66
N TYR A 15 0.82 10.22 -13.50
CA TYR A 15 0.13 9.96 -12.24
C TYR A 15 0.54 10.93 -11.13
N CYS A 16 -0.43 11.23 -10.29
CA CYS A 16 -0.27 11.95 -9.05
C CYS A 16 -0.29 10.98 -7.88
N VAL A 17 0.68 11.15 -6.99
CA VAL A 17 0.86 10.33 -5.80
C VAL A 17 0.72 11.24 -4.59
N LEU A 18 -0.24 10.94 -3.73
CA LEU A 18 -0.35 11.52 -2.40
C LEU A 18 0.20 10.53 -1.38
N PRO A 19 1.41 10.76 -0.86
CA PRO A 19 1.98 9.86 0.12
C PRO A 19 1.43 10.14 1.51
N TYR A 20 1.51 9.11 2.35
CA TYR A 20 1.27 9.22 3.79
C TYR A 20 -0.08 9.84 4.14
N VAL A 21 -1.15 9.34 3.50
CA VAL A 21 -2.52 9.59 4.00
C VAL A 21 -2.72 8.93 5.36
N SER A 22 -1.98 7.86 5.64
CA SER A 22 -1.64 7.33 6.96
C SER A 22 -0.13 7.08 6.97
N HIS A 23 0.55 7.39 8.07
CA HIS A 23 1.98 7.16 8.24
C HIS A 23 2.21 6.18 9.39
N SER A 24 2.95 5.11 9.13
CA SER A 24 3.29 4.11 10.14
C SER A 24 4.26 4.67 11.18
N ASP A 25 3.98 4.44 12.46
CA ASP A 25 4.93 4.73 13.53
C ASP A 25 6.13 3.76 13.53
N MET A 26 5.93 2.51 13.07
CA MET A 26 6.99 1.52 12.92
C MET A 26 8.13 2.00 12.00
N GLU A 27 7.81 2.82 10.99
CA GLU A 27 8.81 3.38 10.07
C GLU A 27 9.76 4.41 10.72
N SER A 28 9.45 4.90 11.93
CA SER A 28 10.34 5.81 12.67
C SER A 28 11.47 5.07 13.40
N ASN A 29 11.37 3.75 13.51
CA ASN A 29 12.35 2.92 14.21
C ASN A 29 13.53 2.57 13.28
N MET A 30 14.78 2.73 13.75
CA MET A 30 15.97 2.37 12.98
C MET A 30 16.00 0.89 12.56
N ASN A 31 15.36 0.00 13.32
CA ASN A 31 15.27 -1.42 13.01
C ASN A 31 14.39 -1.72 11.79
N ILE A 32 13.67 -0.73 11.24
CA ILE A 32 12.86 -0.88 10.02
C ILE A 32 13.68 -1.41 8.85
N PHE A 33 14.97 -1.05 8.78
CA PHE A 33 15.85 -1.48 7.70
C PHE A 33 16.01 -2.99 7.62
N GLU A 34 15.96 -3.67 8.76
CA GLU A 34 16.16 -5.12 8.84
C GLU A 34 14.89 -5.93 8.60
N ARG A 35 13.72 -5.28 8.54
CA ARG A 35 12.40 -5.93 8.36
C ARG A 35 12.15 -6.31 6.90
N ILE A 36 11.04 -7.01 6.66
CA ILE A 36 10.44 -7.18 5.34
C ILE A 36 9.20 -6.27 5.27
N THR A 37 9.17 -5.34 4.32
CA THR A 37 7.94 -4.57 4.06
C THR A 37 7.01 -5.31 3.11
N LEU A 38 5.76 -5.50 3.53
CA LEU A 38 4.70 -5.95 2.65
C LEU A 38 4.27 -4.79 1.75
N VAL A 39 4.36 -5.00 0.44
CA VAL A 39 3.95 -4.05 -0.59
C VAL A 39 2.59 -4.49 -1.12
N LEU A 40 1.56 -3.72 -0.77
CA LEU A 40 0.18 -3.95 -1.19
C LEU A 40 -0.31 -2.81 -2.07
N GLN A 41 -1.20 -3.15 -2.99
CA GLN A 41 -1.87 -2.17 -3.84
C GLN A 41 -3.27 -2.65 -4.19
N ILE A 42 -4.25 -1.74 -4.15
CA ILE A 42 -5.65 -2.02 -4.47
C ILE A 42 -6.26 -0.92 -5.32
N SER A 43 -7.36 -1.23 -6.01
CA SER A 43 -8.31 -0.21 -6.45
C SER A 43 -9.16 0.21 -5.26
N TYR A 44 -9.55 1.48 -5.19
CA TYR A 44 -10.42 2.01 -4.14
C TYR A 44 -11.71 1.20 -3.91
N SER A 45 -12.26 0.59 -4.97
CA SER A 45 -13.42 -0.30 -4.88
C SER A 45 -13.22 -1.54 -4.00
N TYR A 46 -11.97 -1.91 -3.71
CA TYR A 46 -11.59 -3.04 -2.85
C TYR A 46 -11.14 -2.59 -1.45
N LEU A 47 -11.27 -1.30 -1.10
CA LEU A 47 -11.00 -0.83 0.25
C LEU A 47 -12.22 -1.15 1.14
N ASN A 48 -12.33 -2.41 1.55
CA ASN A 48 -13.39 -2.98 2.38
C ASN A 48 -12.80 -3.86 3.49
N ASP A 49 -13.62 -4.52 4.28
CA ASP A 49 -13.18 -5.27 5.46
C ASP A 49 -12.23 -6.45 5.16
N ASN A 50 -12.24 -6.99 3.94
CA ASN A 50 -11.33 -8.10 3.57
C ASN A 50 -9.86 -7.66 3.60
N ILE A 51 -9.57 -6.38 3.33
CA ILE A 51 -8.19 -5.87 3.42
C ILE A 51 -7.69 -5.88 4.87
N LEU A 52 -8.62 -5.74 5.83
CA LEU A 52 -8.25 -5.66 7.24
C LEU A 52 -7.69 -6.99 7.71
N GLU A 53 -8.32 -8.11 7.34
CA GLU A 53 -7.86 -9.46 7.69
C GLU A 53 -6.41 -9.70 7.19
N GLN A 54 -6.13 -9.30 5.95
CA GLN A 54 -4.78 -9.38 5.41
C GLN A 54 -3.80 -8.52 6.21
N LEU A 55 -4.15 -7.26 6.47
CA LEU A 55 -3.29 -6.34 7.21
C LEU A 55 -3.05 -6.81 8.64
N GLU A 56 -4.03 -7.43 9.28
CA GLU A 56 -3.91 -8.02 10.61
C GLU A 56 -2.93 -9.21 10.60
N SER A 57 -3.03 -10.08 9.60
CA SER A 57 -2.20 -11.29 9.48
C SER A 57 -0.69 -11.04 9.31
N TRP A 58 -0.29 -9.87 8.83
CA TRP A 58 1.12 -9.52 8.60
C TRP A 58 1.78 -8.85 9.80
N ASP A 59 2.80 -9.46 10.43
CA ASP A 59 3.45 -8.94 11.64
C ASP A 59 4.56 -7.89 11.41
N GLY A 60 4.75 -7.44 10.16
CA GLY A 60 5.77 -6.46 9.77
C GLY A 60 5.22 -5.13 9.24
N PRO A 61 6.10 -4.24 8.75
CA PRO A 61 5.69 -2.99 8.13
C PRO A 61 4.94 -3.23 6.81
N VAL A 62 4.00 -2.34 6.48
CA VAL A 62 3.18 -2.39 5.26
C VAL A 62 3.24 -1.04 4.54
N THR A 63 3.55 -1.06 3.24
CA THR A 63 3.25 0.07 2.34
C THR A 63 2.04 -0.30 1.48
N PHE A 64 1.04 0.57 1.50
CA PHE A 64 -0.27 0.30 0.94
C PHE A 64 -0.69 1.40 -0.04
N MET A 65 -0.84 1.06 -1.31
CA MET A 65 -1.23 2.00 -2.35
C MET A 65 -2.69 1.82 -2.76
N VAL A 66 -3.51 2.85 -2.56
CA VAL A 66 -4.90 2.89 -3.00
C VAL A 66 -4.98 3.67 -4.31
N ALA A 67 -5.25 2.98 -5.42
CA ALA A 67 -5.48 3.62 -6.71
C ALA A 67 -6.94 4.06 -6.84
N ILE A 68 -7.16 5.35 -7.09
CA ILE A 68 -8.48 5.95 -7.21
C ILE A 68 -8.73 6.41 -8.65
N PRO A 69 -9.99 6.35 -9.13
CA PRO A 69 -10.40 7.06 -10.32
C PRO A 69 -10.04 8.54 -10.28
N SER A 70 -9.71 9.10 -11.44
CA SER A 70 -9.47 10.54 -11.61
C SER A 70 -10.78 11.31 -11.73
N VAL A 71 -11.70 11.08 -10.79
CA VAL A 71 -13.00 11.74 -10.63
C VAL A 71 -13.33 11.78 -9.14
N GLN A 72 -13.90 12.89 -8.69
CA GLN A 72 -14.19 13.20 -7.29
C GLN A 72 -12.97 12.97 -6.37
N VAL A 73 -11.76 13.29 -6.85
CA VAL A 73 -10.48 12.96 -6.19
C VAL A 73 -10.47 13.34 -4.71
N TYR A 74 -10.87 14.57 -4.35
CA TYR A 74 -10.88 15.03 -2.96
C TYR A 74 -11.83 14.22 -2.06
N LYS A 75 -13.05 14.00 -2.54
CA LYS A 75 -14.07 13.24 -1.81
C LYS A 75 -13.61 11.80 -1.61
N THR A 76 -13.02 11.19 -2.62
CA THR A 76 -12.49 9.82 -2.54
C THR A 76 -11.36 9.73 -1.52
N ILE A 77 -10.43 10.68 -1.49
CA ILE A 77 -9.35 10.67 -0.50
C ILE A 77 -9.87 10.95 0.92
N GLU A 78 -10.84 11.85 1.08
CA GLU A 78 -11.51 12.06 2.38
C GLU A 78 -12.16 10.78 2.88
N ASN A 79 -12.86 10.05 2.01
CA ASN A 79 -13.41 8.74 2.33
C ASN A 79 -12.32 7.73 2.70
N ILE A 80 -11.20 7.67 1.97
CA ILE A 80 -10.07 6.80 2.31
C ILE A 80 -9.54 7.13 3.71
N LYS A 81 -9.30 8.41 4.01
CA LYS A 81 -8.84 8.84 5.35
C LYS A 81 -9.81 8.43 6.44
N LYS A 82 -11.11 8.60 6.19
CA LYS A 82 -12.17 8.16 7.11
C LYS A 82 -12.15 6.64 7.28
N THR A 83 -12.02 5.85 6.22
CA THR A 83 -11.94 4.39 6.34
C THR A 83 -10.72 3.98 7.15
N LEU A 84 -9.54 4.51 6.83
CA LEU A 84 -8.30 4.22 7.55
C LEU A 84 -8.37 4.62 9.02
N SER A 85 -9.05 5.71 9.38
CA SER A 85 -9.18 6.12 10.79
C SER A 85 -9.97 5.14 11.66
N HIS A 86 -10.74 4.23 11.06
CA HIS A 86 -11.45 3.17 11.78
C HIS A 86 -10.62 1.88 11.90
N PHE A 87 -9.44 1.81 11.27
CA PHE A 87 -8.59 0.62 11.40
C PHE A 87 -8.05 0.49 12.83
N PRO A 88 -7.87 -0.75 13.34
CA PRO A 88 -7.29 -0.99 14.63
C PRO A 88 -5.92 -0.32 14.78
N SER A 89 -5.62 0.17 15.98
CA SER A 89 -4.36 0.89 16.28
C SER A 89 -3.11 0.05 15.96
N HIS A 90 -3.16 -1.26 16.20
CA HIS A 90 -2.05 -2.17 15.90
C HIS A 90 -1.81 -2.36 14.39
N VAL A 91 -2.85 -2.18 13.55
CA VAL A 91 -2.71 -2.12 12.09
C VAL A 91 -2.13 -0.77 11.68
N LEU A 92 -2.66 0.33 12.21
CA LEU A 92 -2.17 1.68 11.91
C LEU A 92 -0.70 1.87 12.29
N TYR A 93 -0.26 1.25 13.40
CA TYR A 93 1.14 1.28 13.85
C TYR A 93 2.12 0.82 12.76
N LYS A 94 1.74 -0.17 11.94
CA LYS A 94 2.59 -0.77 10.89
C LYS A 94 2.22 -0.33 9.47
N LEU A 95 1.15 0.45 9.27
CA LEU A 95 0.59 0.79 7.97
C LEU A 95 0.94 2.21 7.49
N SER A 96 1.70 2.29 6.41
CA SER A 96 1.83 3.52 5.61
C SER A 96 0.95 3.42 4.37
N ALA A 97 -0.04 4.30 4.28
CA ALA A 97 -1.00 4.32 3.18
C ALA A 97 -0.76 5.54 2.27
N HIS A 98 -0.93 5.32 0.97
CA HIS A 98 -0.69 6.29 -0.09
C HIS A 98 -1.84 6.21 -1.10
N VAL A 99 -2.07 7.31 -1.84
CA VAL A 99 -3.09 7.36 -2.88
C VAL A 99 -2.47 7.67 -4.24
N LEU A 100 -2.94 6.98 -5.28
CA LEU A 100 -2.53 7.16 -6.66
C LEU A 100 -3.74 7.49 -7.55
N PHE A 101 -3.63 8.50 -8.40
CA PHE A 101 -4.61 8.75 -9.45
C PHE A 101 -3.93 9.27 -10.71
N ARG A 102 -4.58 9.06 -11.86
CA ARG A 102 -4.03 9.53 -13.14
C ARG A 102 -4.24 11.03 -13.30
N SER A 103 -3.25 11.75 -13.79
CA SER A 103 -3.41 13.11 -14.28
C SER A 103 -2.36 13.39 -15.35
N LYS A 104 -2.79 13.54 -16.60
CA LYS A 104 -1.88 13.82 -17.73
C LYS A 104 -1.29 15.23 -17.68
N TYR A 105 -1.98 16.16 -17.02
CA TYR A 105 -1.63 17.57 -17.01
C TYR A 105 -0.96 18.01 -15.70
N GLY A 106 -0.56 17.05 -14.86
CA GLY A 106 0.14 17.29 -13.61
C GLY A 106 -0.76 17.32 -12.37
N CYS A 107 -0.17 17.62 -11.22
CA CYS A 107 -0.79 17.45 -9.90
C CYS A 107 -1.09 18.76 -9.18
N LYS A 108 -1.15 19.87 -9.92
CA LYS A 108 -1.51 21.17 -9.37
C LYS A 108 -2.99 21.20 -9.05
N LYS A 109 -3.37 21.99 -8.06
CA LYS A 109 -4.76 22.12 -7.60
C LYS A 109 -5.72 22.48 -8.74
N ASP A 110 -5.37 23.45 -9.58
CA ASP A 110 -6.18 23.89 -10.72
C ASP A 110 -6.41 22.78 -11.76
N VAL A 111 -5.44 21.87 -11.91
CA VAL A 111 -5.56 20.70 -12.78
C VAL A 111 -6.50 19.68 -12.15
N ILE A 112 -6.34 19.40 -10.85
CA ILE A 112 -7.16 18.42 -10.12
C ILE A 112 -8.61 18.90 -9.98
N ASP A 113 -8.83 20.19 -9.78
CA ASP A 113 -10.16 20.80 -9.73
C ASP A 113 -10.92 20.57 -11.06
N LYS A 114 -10.18 20.54 -12.18
CA LYS A 114 -10.71 20.23 -13.52
C LYS A 114 -10.84 18.73 -13.82
N LEU A 115 -10.32 17.83 -12.97
CA LEU A 115 -10.42 16.37 -13.18
C LEU A 115 -11.85 15.80 -12.98
N ASN A 116 -12.91 16.58 -13.17
CA ASN A 116 -14.28 16.16 -12.84
C ASN A 116 -15.29 16.20 -13.99
N GLU A 117 -14.89 16.47 -15.22
CA GLU A 117 -15.86 16.76 -16.29
C GLU A 117 -15.96 15.70 -17.39
N THR A 118 -15.00 14.78 -17.49
CA THR A 118 -15.05 13.69 -18.47
C THR A 118 -14.73 12.37 -17.81
N ASN A 119 -15.70 11.45 -17.85
CA ASN A 119 -15.57 10.07 -17.39
C ASN A 119 -14.62 9.31 -18.31
N SER A 120 -13.32 9.62 -18.22
CA SER A 120 -12.28 8.93 -18.98
C SER A 120 -12.19 7.53 -18.40
N GLY A 121 -12.57 6.51 -19.19
CA GLY A 121 -12.62 5.11 -18.77
C GLY A 121 -11.50 4.74 -17.80
N TRP A 122 -11.88 4.61 -16.52
CA TRP A 122 -10.93 4.29 -15.46
C TRP A 122 -10.44 2.86 -15.65
N ARG A 123 -9.11 2.72 -15.75
CA ARG A 123 -8.46 1.41 -15.76
C ARG A 123 -7.49 1.37 -14.61
N TYR A 124 -7.69 0.40 -13.72
CA TYR A 124 -6.84 0.18 -12.57
C TYR A 124 -5.37 -0.07 -12.99
N PRO A 125 -4.42 0.81 -12.60
CA PRO A 125 -3.06 0.77 -13.12
C PRO A 125 -2.14 -0.08 -12.22
N ILE A 126 -2.43 -1.39 -12.12
CA ILE A 126 -1.76 -2.33 -11.20
C ILE A 126 -0.23 -2.22 -11.17
N ASN A 127 0.41 -2.19 -12.33
CA ASN A 127 1.87 -2.12 -12.43
C ASN A 127 2.42 -0.77 -11.97
N VAL A 128 1.68 0.32 -12.20
CA VAL A 128 2.09 1.65 -11.74
C VAL A 128 1.93 1.73 -10.22
N ALA A 129 0.78 1.32 -9.70
CA ALA A 129 0.51 1.32 -8.27
C ALA A 129 1.54 0.48 -7.49
N ARG A 130 1.85 -0.73 -7.96
CA ARG A 130 2.91 -1.57 -7.37
C ARG A 130 4.28 -0.90 -7.40
N ASN A 131 4.69 -0.32 -8.54
CA ASN A 131 5.99 0.33 -8.67
C ASN A 131 6.12 1.57 -7.79
N VAL A 132 5.05 2.38 -7.70
CA VAL A 132 5.03 3.56 -6.85
C VAL A 132 5.02 3.17 -5.37
N ALA A 133 4.26 2.15 -4.96
CA ALA A 133 4.26 1.64 -3.59
C ALA A 133 5.69 1.25 -3.13
N ARG A 134 6.45 0.58 -4.00
CA ARG A 134 7.85 0.20 -3.73
C ARG A 134 8.76 1.39 -3.44
N MET A 135 8.48 2.57 -3.99
CA MET A 135 9.29 3.77 -3.76
C MET A 135 9.22 4.27 -2.32
N PHE A 136 8.18 3.90 -1.56
CA PHE A 136 8.00 4.29 -0.16
C PHE A 136 8.55 3.27 0.83
N VAL A 137 9.13 2.17 0.36
CA VAL A 137 9.74 1.15 1.22
C VAL A 137 11.02 1.68 1.85
N LYS A 138 11.11 1.55 3.18
CA LYS A 138 12.33 1.86 3.97
C LYS A 138 13.16 0.64 4.35
N SER A 139 12.58 -0.56 4.29
CA SER A 139 13.26 -1.80 4.64
C SER A 139 14.14 -2.31 3.50
N LYS A 140 15.12 -3.14 3.86
CA LYS A 140 16.02 -3.78 2.88
C LYS A 140 15.31 -4.84 2.04
N TYR A 141 14.33 -5.53 2.62
CA TYR A 141 13.62 -6.64 1.99
C TYR A 141 12.16 -6.28 1.74
N ILE A 142 11.62 -6.75 0.61
CA ILE A 142 10.22 -6.56 0.27
C ILE A 142 9.55 -7.89 -0.02
N LEU A 143 8.28 -7.99 0.38
CA LEU A 143 7.35 -8.99 -0.13
C LEU A 143 6.26 -8.26 -0.91
N ILE A 144 6.11 -8.59 -2.19
CA ILE A 144 5.03 -8.04 -3.01
C ILE A 144 3.89 -9.06 -3.01
N SER A 145 2.69 -8.60 -2.65
CA SER A 145 1.51 -9.44 -2.52
C SER A 145 0.30 -8.76 -3.15
N ASP A 146 -0.66 -9.57 -3.58
CA ASP A 146 -2.00 -9.11 -3.92
C ASP A 146 -2.87 -9.06 -2.66
N SER A 147 -4.04 -8.41 -2.75
CA SER A 147 -4.86 -8.02 -1.59
C SER A 147 -5.70 -9.13 -0.94
N GLU A 148 -5.44 -10.38 -1.30
CA GLU A 148 -6.25 -11.54 -0.92
C GLU A 148 -5.44 -12.62 -0.19
N PHE A 149 -4.16 -12.37 0.07
CA PHE A 149 -3.30 -13.34 0.76
C PHE A 149 -3.29 -13.09 2.26
N ILE A 150 -3.60 -14.14 3.02
CA ILE A 150 -3.47 -14.18 4.47
C ILE A 150 -2.16 -14.88 4.83
N PHE A 151 -1.45 -14.33 5.81
CA PHE A 151 -0.17 -14.86 6.26
C PHE A 151 -0.33 -15.64 7.59
N PRO A 152 0.43 -16.73 7.78
CA PRO A 152 0.52 -17.38 9.08
C PRO A 152 1.02 -16.42 10.17
N GLU A 153 0.65 -16.67 11.42
CA GLU A 153 1.14 -15.87 12.54
C GLU A 153 2.69 -15.85 12.58
N LYS A 154 3.27 -14.66 12.77
CA LYS A 154 4.72 -14.45 12.82
C LYS A 154 5.43 -14.80 11.51
N PHE A 155 4.75 -14.73 10.38
CA PHE A 155 5.35 -15.08 9.09
C PHE A 155 6.48 -14.12 8.70
N GLU A 156 6.29 -12.81 8.84
CA GLU A 156 7.31 -11.82 8.49
C GLU A 156 8.58 -12.03 9.32
N SER A 157 8.44 -12.16 10.64
CA SER A 157 9.58 -12.34 11.54
C SER A 157 10.35 -13.63 11.26
N ARG A 158 9.66 -14.75 10.97
CA ARG A 158 10.30 -16.01 10.55
C ARG A 158 11.02 -15.87 9.21
N MET A 159 10.38 -15.23 8.23
CA MET A 159 10.98 -15.05 6.89
C MET A 159 12.12 -14.04 6.90
N CYS A 160 12.09 -13.06 7.81
CA CYS A 160 13.16 -12.09 8.00
C CYS A 160 14.48 -12.78 8.39
N ALA A 161 14.44 -13.70 9.36
CA ALA A 161 15.61 -14.49 9.74
C ALA A 161 16.18 -15.31 8.58
N LEU A 162 15.30 -15.92 7.77
CA LEU A 162 15.69 -16.66 6.57
C LEU A 162 16.31 -15.72 5.51
N ALA A 163 15.67 -14.59 5.23
CA ALA A 163 16.11 -13.59 4.27
C ALA A 163 17.49 -13.03 4.63
N GLN A 164 17.71 -12.70 5.91
CA GLN A 164 19.01 -12.26 6.39
C GLN A 164 20.10 -13.30 6.15
N ASN A 165 19.84 -14.58 6.41
CA ASN A 165 20.83 -15.64 6.21
C ASN A 165 21.13 -15.88 4.71
N GLN A 166 20.09 -16.00 3.89
CA GLN A 166 20.23 -16.34 2.46
C GLN A 166 20.72 -15.17 1.61
N LEU A 167 20.14 -13.98 1.81
CA LEU A 167 20.41 -12.82 0.96
C LEU A 167 21.68 -12.06 1.35
N THR A 168 22.20 -12.26 2.56
CA THR A 168 23.54 -11.75 2.90
C THR A 168 24.63 -12.53 2.15
N ARG A 169 24.44 -13.85 1.98
CA ARG A 169 25.39 -14.71 1.24
C ARG A 169 25.28 -14.51 -0.27
N ASN A 170 24.06 -14.39 -0.80
CA ASN A 170 23.82 -14.19 -2.22
C ASN A 170 22.74 -13.10 -2.45
N PRO A 171 23.13 -11.82 -2.51
CA PRO A 171 22.20 -10.69 -2.52
C PRO A 171 21.37 -10.57 -3.81
N LYS A 172 21.71 -11.31 -4.86
CA LYS A 172 20.93 -11.35 -6.11
C LYS A 172 19.87 -12.45 -6.13
N THR A 173 19.71 -13.18 -5.03
CA THR A 173 18.70 -14.24 -4.90
C THR A 173 17.32 -13.65 -4.67
N ALA A 174 16.31 -14.22 -5.31
CA ALA A 174 14.91 -13.98 -4.97
C ALA A 174 14.38 -15.19 -4.19
N LEU A 175 13.78 -14.95 -3.03
CA LEU A 175 13.08 -15.99 -2.28
C LEU A 175 11.62 -16.06 -2.76
N VAL A 176 11.15 -17.27 -3.02
CA VAL A 176 9.79 -17.50 -3.53
C VAL A 176 8.90 -17.96 -2.39
N VAL A 177 7.81 -17.23 -2.14
CA VAL A 177 6.75 -17.64 -1.23
C VAL A 177 5.76 -18.51 -2.00
N ARG A 178 5.43 -19.69 -1.47
CA ARG A 178 4.40 -20.56 -2.04
C ARG A 178 3.04 -20.14 -1.49
N ILE A 179 2.07 -20.01 -2.40
CA ILE A 179 0.68 -19.68 -2.09
C ILE A 179 -0.12 -20.97 -2.15
N PHE A 180 -1.05 -21.13 -1.21
CA PHE A 180 -1.93 -22.28 -1.13
C PHE A 180 -3.37 -21.78 -0.96
N GLU A 181 -4.31 -22.43 -1.65
CA GLU A 181 -5.74 -22.21 -1.42
C GLU A 181 -6.20 -23.10 -0.27
N VAL A 182 -6.96 -22.53 0.66
CA VAL A 182 -7.57 -23.29 1.75
C VAL A 182 -8.98 -23.67 1.30
N ASN A 183 -9.29 -24.97 1.35
CA ASN A 183 -10.63 -25.44 1.05
C ASN A 183 -11.52 -25.21 2.28
N ASP A 184 -12.69 -24.59 2.11
CA ASP A 184 -13.69 -24.31 3.15
C ASP A 184 -14.14 -25.56 3.94
N THR A 185 -13.87 -26.75 3.42
CA THR A 185 -14.15 -28.03 4.10
C THR A 185 -13.14 -28.39 5.20
N ILE A 186 -12.02 -27.68 5.32
CA ILE A 186 -11.04 -27.88 6.39
C ILE A 186 -11.44 -27.02 7.59
N LYS A 187 -12.19 -27.61 8.54
CA LYS A 187 -12.44 -26.97 9.84
C LYS A 187 -11.15 -26.98 10.67
N GLN A 188 -10.85 -25.85 11.30
CA GLN A 188 -9.80 -25.74 12.33
C GLN A 188 -10.08 -26.63 13.54
#